data_AF-A0A961C8Z7-F1
#
_entry.id   AF-A0A961C8Z7-F1
#
_cell.length_a   1.000
_cell.length_b   1.000
_cell.length_c   1.000
_cell.angle_alpha   90.00
_cell.angle_beta   90.00
_cell.angle_gamma   90.00
#
_symmetry.space_group_name_H-M   'P 1'
#
loop_
_entity.id
_entity.type
_entity.pdbx_description
1 polymer ?
#
loop_
_entity_poly.entity_id
_entity_poly.type
_entity_poly.pdbx_seq_one_letter_code
_entity_poly.pdbx_strand_id
1 'polypeptide(L)'
;MLMSSCGISLDKSPRAIQPATSTTTTIDMPSINAAVSNLYFVLDESLIPVPTKVPDRATSTLISELLKPIPKSDEQLPIRSAIPTGTKLLSATTRGTLLTIDLSEEFDNLVGLSRQRALSQIVFTVTDIGASSEATSVREVKFQIAGEDIQVASPVRGDVPSAGVCDFKGLLATKDQLTDATIPDDETRQELIDALDDRRTSLDRICGK
;
A
#
# COMPACT_ATOMS: atom_id res chain seq x y z
N MET A 1 67.94 -10.03 -31.36
CA MET A 1 68.37 -11.10 -30.44
C MET A 1 68.09 -10.58 -29.02
N LEU A 2 67.04 -11.09 -28.35
CA LEU A 2 67.08 -12.12 -27.28
C LEU A 2 67.93 -11.63 -26.07
N MET A 3 67.53 -11.57 -24.79
CA MET A 3 66.46 -12.18 -23.98
C MET A 3 66.42 -11.56 -22.55
N SER A 4 65.22 -11.50 -21.94
CA SER A 4 64.85 -11.82 -20.54
C SER A 4 65.47 -11.14 -19.30
N SER A 5 64.61 -10.68 -18.37
CA SER A 5 64.33 -11.40 -17.11
C SER A 5 63.30 -10.68 -16.21
N CYS A 6 62.29 -11.41 -15.73
CA CYS A 6 61.32 -11.01 -14.71
C CYS A 6 61.89 -11.22 -13.30
N GLY A 7 61.55 -10.34 -12.36
CA GLY A 7 61.82 -10.55 -10.94
C GLY A 7 60.69 -9.97 -10.08
N ILE A 8 59.62 -10.74 -9.88
CA ILE A 8 58.63 -10.48 -8.82
C ILE A 8 59.06 -11.26 -7.58
N SER A 9 59.07 -10.63 -6.42
CA SER A 9 59.38 -11.29 -5.15
C SER A 9 58.13 -11.94 -4.56
N LEU A 10 58.31 -13.15 -4.06
CA LEU A 10 57.28 -14.03 -3.51
C LEU A 10 56.71 -13.50 -2.18
N ASP A 11 55.40 -13.71 -2.08
CA ASP A 11 54.50 -13.55 -0.93
C ASP A 11 55.01 -14.28 0.33
N LYS A 12 54.91 -13.63 1.50
CA LYS A 12 55.30 -14.20 2.80
C LYS A 12 54.07 -14.53 3.65
N SER A 13 53.66 -15.79 3.54
CA SER A 13 53.03 -16.65 4.55
C SER A 13 51.57 -16.39 5.00
N PRO A 14 50.75 -17.45 5.16
CA PRO A 14 49.32 -17.38 5.47
C PRO A 14 49.04 -17.13 6.96
N ARG A 15 47.96 -16.40 7.25
CA ARG A 15 47.45 -16.14 8.61
C ARG A 15 46.35 -17.15 8.97
N ALA A 16 46.45 -17.79 10.13
CA ALA A 16 45.45 -18.74 10.63
C ALA A 16 44.16 -18.02 11.07
N ILE A 17 43.02 -18.51 10.63
CA ILE A 17 41.69 -17.99 10.98
C ILE A 17 41.17 -18.75 12.21
N GLN A 18 40.77 -18.01 13.24
CA GLN A 18 40.09 -18.54 14.42
C GLN A 18 38.69 -19.03 14.03
N PRO A 19 38.19 -20.17 14.55
CA PRO A 19 36.80 -20.54 14.36
C PRO A 19 35.90 -19.55 15.11
N ALA A 20 35.10 -18.80 14.36
CA ALA A 20 34.07 -17.95 14.92
C ALA A 20 32.97 -18.82 15.56
N THR A 21 32.70 -18.58 16.84
CA THR A 21 31.49 -19.02 17.51
C THR A 21 30.28 -18.49 16.73
N SER A 22 29.49 -19.39 16.13
CA SER A 22 28.24 -19.01 15.49
C SER A 22 27.21 -18.67 16.56
N THR A 23 27.02 -17.39 16.83
CA THR A 23 25.79 -16.89 17.43
C THR A 23 24.70 -17.05 16.36
N THR A 24 23.72 -17.92 16.58
CA THR A 24 22.53 -18.02 15.72
C THR A 24 21.67 -16.79 15.97
N THR A 25 21.91 -15.73 15.20
CA THR A 25 20.92 -14.68 14.98
C THR A 25 19.89 -15.23 14.01
N THR A 26 18.63 -15.29 14.43
CA THR A 26 17.50 -15.53 13.54
C THR A 26 17.51 -14.44 12.47
N ILE A 27 17.96 -14.77 11.26
CA ILE A 27 17.89 -13.86 10.11
C ILE A 27 16.46 -13.92 9.61
N ASP A 28 15.70 -12.86 9.87
CA ASP A 28 14.45 -12.57 9.18
C ASP A 28 14.77 -12.46 7.69
N MET A 29 14.22 -13.36 6.88
CA MET A 29 14.63 -13.52 5.48
C MET A 29 14.09 -12.32 4.68
N PRO A 30 14.94 -11.43 4.12
CA PRO A 30 14.44 -10.30 3.36
C PRO A 30 13.77 -10.81 2.08
N SER A 31 12.47 -10.51 1.92
CA SER A 31 11.78 -10.64 0.63
C SER A 31 12.54 -9.79 -0.39
N ILE A 32 13.05 -10.42 -1.44
CA ILE A 32 13.92 -9.81 -2.45
C ILE A 32 13.20 -8.68 -3.24
N ASN A 33 11.88 -8.54 -3.07
CA ASN A 33 11.04 -7.51 -3.70
C ASN A 33 10.32 -6.58 -2.70
N ALA A 34 10.65 -6.62 -1.40
CA ALA A 34 9.97 -5.82 -0.40
C ALA A 34 9.99 -4.32 -0.76
N ALA A 35 8.82 -3.69 -0.75
CA ALA A 35 8.63 -2.28 -1.10
C ALA A 35 7.84 -1.57 -0.01
N VAL A 36 7.95 -0.24 0.05
CA VAL A 36 7.03 0.59 0.83
C VAL A 36 5.92 1.08 -0.10
N SER A 37 4.68 0.92 0.33
CA SER A 37 3.47 1.40 -0.35
C SER A 37 2.49 1.95 0.66
N ASN A 38 1.66 2.91 0.23
CA ASN A 38 0.60 3.44 1.07
C ASN A 38 -0.60 2.50 1.03
N LEU A 39 -0.97 1.97 2.20
CA LEU A 39 -2.28 1.36 2.40
C LEU A 39 -3.17 2.39 3.08
N TYR A 40 -4.43 2.48 2.65
CA TYR A 40 -5.33 3.50 3.20
C TYR A 40 -6.16 2.90 4.32
N PHE A 41 -6.35 3.66 5.39
CA PHE A 41 -7.17 3.29 6.54
C PHE A 41 -8.00 4.47 7.02
N VAL A 42 -9.03 4.20 7.81
CA VAL A 42 -9.88 5.24 8.39
C VAL A 42 -9.29 5.66 9.73
N LEU A 43 -8.97 6.95 9.85
CA LEU A 43 -8.70 7.65 11.10
C LEU A 43 -9.86 8.61 11.35
N ASP A 44 -10.50 8.49 12.51
CA ASP A 44 -11.76 9.17 12.82
C ASP A 44 -12.82 8.89 11.73
N GLU A 45 -13.08 9.82 10.81
CA GLU A 45 -14.05 9.64 9.72
C GLU A 45 -13.44 9.80 8.31
N SER A 46 -12.12 9.99 8.25
CA SER A 46 -11.37 10.31 7.04
C SER A 46 -10.38 9.20 6.69
N LEU A 47 -10.05 9.08 5.41
CA LEU A 47 -9.00 8.19 4.93
C LEU A 47 -7.63 8.85 5.05
N ILE A 48 -6.66 8.07 5.52
CA ILE A 48 -5.26 8.48 5.60
C ILE A 48 -4.39 7.43 4.88
N PRO A 49 -3.31 7.85 4.19
CA PRO A 49 -2.28 6.93 3.72
C PRO A 49 -1.41 6.49 4.90
N VAL A 50 -1.15 5.19 5.00
CA VAL A 50 -0.25 4.61 6.00
C VAL A 50 0.88 3.89 5.25
N PRO A 51 2.12 4.40 5.30
CA PRO A 51 3.27 3.74 4.72
C PRO A 51 3.44 2.33 5.31
N THR A 52 3.40 1.33 4.44
CA THR A 52 3.41 -0.08 4.84
C THR A 52 4.45 -0.83 4.02
N LYS A 53 5.24 -1.67 4.70
CA LYS A 53 6.12 -2.63 4.03
C LYS A 53 5.28 -3.75 3.45
N VAL A 54 5.35 -3.91 2.13
CA VAL A 54 4.62 -4.93 1.38
C VAL A 54 5.60 -5.83 0.62
N PRO A 55 5.27 -7.12 0.38
CA PRO A 55 6.16 -8.04 -0.32
C PRO A 55 6.54 -7.60 -1.73
N ASP A 56 5.60 -6.95 -2.43
CA ASP A 56 5.75 -6.32 -3.74
C ASP A 56 4.61 -5.32 -3.97
N ARG A 57 4.63 -4.59 -5.09
CA ARG A 57 3.60 -3.61 -5.47
C ARG A 57 2.51 -4.16 -6.40
N ALA A 58 2.38 -5.49 -6.53
CA ALA A 58 1.30 -6.07 -7.33
C ALA A 58 -0.06 -5.76 -6.69
N THR A 59 -1.06 -5.46 -7.51
CA THR A 59 -2.39 -5.08 -7.02
C THR A 59 -3.03 -6.14 -6.12
N SER A 60 -2.89 -7.43 -6.46
CA SER A 60 -3.38 -8.54 -5.64
C SER A 60 -2.69 -8.58 -4.27
N THR A 61 -1.39 -8.30 -4.22
CA THR A 61 -0.60 -8.22 -2.98
C THR A 61 -1.11 -7.09 -2.11
N LEU A 62 -1.26 -5.88 -2.65
CA LEU A 62 -1.71 -4.72 -1.88
C LEU A 62 -3.13 -4.90 -1.31
N ILE A 63 -4.06 -5.45 -2.10
CA ILE A 63 -5.40 -5.76 -1.60
C ILE A 63 -5.31 -6.85 -0.52
N SER A 64 -4.51 -7.89 -0.72
CA SER A 64 -4.34 -8.96 0.27
C SER A 64 -3.75 -8.44 1.59
N GLU A 65 -2.78 -7.54 1.53
CA GLU A 65 -2.24 -6.85 2.71
C GLU A 65 -3.30 -5.96 3.37
N LEU A 66 -4.09 -5.21 2.60
CA LEU A 66 -5.17 -4.35 3.09
C LEU A 66 -6.29 -5.12 3.81
N LEU A 67 -6.55 -6.36 3.38
CA LEU A 67 -7.56 -7.25 3.97
C LEU A 67 -7.09 -7.95 5.24
N LYS A 68 -5.80 -7.92 5.57
CA LYS A 68 -5.31 -8.50 6.82
C LYS A 68 -5.84 -7.69 8.01
N PRO A 69 -6.08 -8.34 9.17
CA PRO A 69 -6.33 -7.61 10.40
C PRO A 69 -5.18 -6.66 10.67
N ILE A 70 -5.52 -5.40 10.98
CA ILE A 70 -4.56 -4.49 11.59
C ILE A 70 -4.13 -5.17 12.90
N PRO A 71 -2.82 -5.38 13.15
CA PRO A 71 -2.35 -5.94 14.41
C PRO A 71 -2.96 -5.14 15.58
N LYS A 72 -3.01 -5.66 16.81
CA LYS A 72 -3.45 -4.87 17.98
C LYS A 72 -2.26 -4.69 18.94
N SER A 73 -1.81 -3.48 19.18
CA SER A 73 -0.82 -3.13 20.21
C SER A 73 -1.08 -1.75 20.79
N ASP A 74 -0.68 -1.52 22.04
CA ASP A 74 -0.98 -0.28 22.78
C ASP A 74 -0.34 0.98 22.18
N GLU A 75 0.68 0.83 21.34
CA GLU A 75 1.36 1.92 20.62
C GLU A 75 0.76 2.21 19.24
N GLN A 76 -0.41 1.66 18.92
CA GLN A 76 -0.97 1.81 17.57
C GLN A 76 -1.66 3.12 17.31
N LEU A 77 -1.46 3.55 16.06
CA LEU A 77 -2.31 4.52 15.40
C LEU A 77 -3.80 4.14 15.59
N PRO A 78 -4.67 5.09 15.96
CA PRO A 78 -6.11 4.84 16.13
C PRO A 78 -6.84 4.72 14.78
N ILE A 79 -6.32 3.85 13.90
CA ILE A 79 -6.85 3.55 12.59
C ILE A 79 -7.73 2.31 12.61
N ARG A 80 -8.66 2.23 11.66
CA ARG A 80 -9.46 1.03 11.39
C ARG A 80 -9.58 0.77 9.91
N SER A 81 -9.82 -0.49 9.55
CA SER A 81 -10.30 -0.82 8.22
C SER A 81 -11.81 -0.55 8.13
N ALA A 82 -12.26 0.06 7.04
CA ALA A 82 -13.68 0.11 6.69
C ALA A 82 -14.16 -1.20 6.05
N ILE A 83 -13.23 -2.07 5.62
CA ILE A 83 -13.55 -3.36 5.01
C ILE A 83 -13.95 -4.36 6.11
N PRO A 84 -15.04 -5.13 5.95
CA PRO A 84 -15.47 -6.10 6.94
C PRO A 84 -14.41 -7.16 7.21
N THR A 85 -14.32 -7.58 8.46
CA THR A 85 -13.45 -8.73 8.80
C THR A 85 -13.95 -9.98 8.10
N GLY A 86 -13.03 -10.73 7.51
CA GLY A 86 -13.36 -11.97 6.79
C GLY A 86 -13.62 -11.78 5.29
N THR A 87 -13.68 -10.55 4.78
CA THR A 87 -13.69 -10.30 3.34
C THR A 87 -12.44 -10.89 2.69
N LYS A 88 -12.63 -11.60 1.57
CA LYS A 88 -11.57 -12.23 0.78
C LYS A 88 -11.53 -11.60 -0.60
N LEU A 89 -10.33 -11.53 -1.16
CA LEU A 89 -10.13 -11.26 -2.58
C LEU A 89 -10.34 -12.57 -3.36
N LEU A 90 -11.39 -12.62 -4.19
CA LEU A 90 -11.67 -13.75 -5.07
C LEU A 90 -10.90 -13.64 -6.38
N SER A 91 -10.85 -12.44 -6.96
CA SER A 91 -10.03 -12.14 -8.13
C SER A 91 -9.65 -10.66 -8.24
N ALA A 92 -8.51 -10.38 -8.87
CA ALA A 92 -8.10 -9.04 -9.27
C ALA A 92 -7.53 -9.11 -10.68
N THR A 93 -8.21 -8.48 -11.65
CA THR A 93 -7.81 -8.50 -13.06
C THR A 93 -7.72 -7.09 -13.62
N THR A 94 -6.56 -6.72 -14.13
CA THR A 94 -6.33 -5.42 -14.77
C THR A 94 -6.45 -5.56 -16.29
N ARG A 95 -7.26 -4.70 -16.91
CA ARG A 95 -7.41 -4.58 -18.37
C ARG A 95 -7.26 -3.11 -18.77
N GLY A 96 -6.11 -2.74 -19.35
CA GLY A 96 -5.79 -1.32 -19.53
C GLY A 96 -5.82 -0.61 -18.18
N THR A 97 -6.37 0.59 -18.09
CA THR A 97 -6.41 1.35 -16.82
C THR A 97 -7.55 0.95 -15.88
N LEU A 98 -8.33 -0.08 -16.21
CA LEU A 98 -9.45 -0.56 -15.41
C LEU A 98 -9.04 -1.81 -14.64
N LEU A 99 -9.14 -1.75 -13.31
CA LEU A 99 -9.00 -2.89 -12.43
C LEU A 99 -10.39 -3.43 -12.08
N THR A 100 -10.62 -4.72 -12.29
CA THR A 100 -11.80 -5.42 -11.76
C THR A 100 -11.40 -6.20 -10.52
N ILE A 101 -12.04 -5.92 -9.40
CA ILE A 101 -11.85 -6.60 -8.12
C ILE A 101 -13.11 -7.38 -7.80
N ASP A 102 -12.99 -8.68 -7.57
CA ASP A 102 -14.06 -9.53 -7.07
C ASP A 102 -13.81 -9.87 -5.60
N LEU A 103 -14.76 -9.53 -4.74
CA LEU A 103 -14.71 -9.73 -3.31
C LEU A 103 -15.72 -10.78 -2.88
N SER A 104 -15.49 -11.41 -1.74
CA SER A 104 -16.44 -12.36 -1.17
C SER A 104 -17.67 -11.67 -0.56
N GLU A 105 -18.75 -12.45 -0.36
CA GLU A 105 -20.06 -11.98 0.12
C GLU A 105 -20.01 -11.23 1.46
N GLU A 106 -18.98 -11.45 2.29
CA GLU A 106 -18.80 -10.72 3.55
C GLU A 106 -18.75 -9.19 3.34
N PHE A 107 -18.33 -8.73 2.16
CA PHE A 107 -18.34 -7.31 1.80
C PHE A 107 -19.76 -6.72 1.64
N ASP A 108 -20.76 -7.54 1.29
CA ASP A 108 -22.13 -7.09 1.04
C ASP A 108 -22.89 -6.72 2.32
N ASN A 109 -22.32 -7.04 3.49
CA ASN A 109 -22.83 -6.60 4.78
C ASN A 109 -22.75 -5.07 4.99
N LEU A 110 -22.09 -4.35 4.09
CA LEU A 110 -21.97 -2.89 4.14
C LEU A 110 -23.02 -2.19 3.27
N VAL A 111 -23.59 -1.11 3.81
CA VAL A 111 -24.51 -0.22 3.09
C VAL A 111 -24.13 1.25 3.27
N GLY A 112 -24.64 2.10 2.40
CA GLY A 112 -24.50 3.57 2.49
C GLY A 112 -23.06 4.03 2.65
N LEU A 113 -22.82 4.95 3.61
CA LEU A 113 -21.51 5.55 3.84
C LEU A 113 -20.44 4.54 4.24
N SER A 114 -20.79 3.47 4.96
CA SER A 114 -19.82 2.43 5.33
C SER A 114 -19.31 1.68 4.10
N ARG A 115 -20.20 1.36 3.15
CA ARG A 115 -19.83 0.75 1.87
C ARG A 115 -18.97 1.69 1.04
N GLN A 116 -19.37 2.97 0.95
CA GLN A 116 -18.61 4.00 0.25
C GLN A 116 -17.18 4.14 0.79
N ARG A 117 -16.99 4.10 2.11
CA ARG A 117 -15.67 4.17 2.75
C ARG A 117 -14.82 2.94 2.48
N ALA A 118 -15.41 1.74 2.52
CA ALA A 118 -14.68 0.52 2.21
C ALA A 118 -14.21 0.49 0.75
N LEU A 119 -15.09 0.88 -0.18
CA LEU A 119 -14.75 0.99 -1.59
C LEU A 119 -13.66 2.03 -1.82
N SER A 120 -13.78 3.22 -1.22
CA SER A 120 -12.77 4.28 -1.37
C SER A 120 -11.41 3.88 -0.78
N GLN A 121 -11.39 3.19 0.36
CA GLN A 121 -10.16 2.63 0.95
C GLN A 121 -9.41 1.73 -0.04
N ILE A 122 -10.14 0.84 -0.73
CA ILE A 122 -9.57 -0.03 -1.76
C ILE A 122 -9.10 0.80 -2.96
N VAL A 123 -9.95 1.70 -3.48
CA VAL A 123 -9.61 2.53 -4.64
C VAL A 123 -8.34 3.33 -4.40
N PHE A 124 -8.21 4.00 -3.25
CA PHE A 124 -6.99 4.75 -2.94
C PHE A 124 -5.76 3.86 -2.90
N THR A 125 -5.84 2.70 -2.24
CA THR A 125 -4.72 1.76 -2.11
C THR A 125 -4.22 1.27 -3.47
N VAL A 126 -5.12 0.83 -4.36
CA VAL A 126 -4.73 0.20 -5.63
C VAL A 126 -4.36 1.18 -6.74
N THR A 127 -4.66 2.46 -6.56
CA THR A 127 -4.36 3.53 -7.53
C THR A 127 -3.15 4.37 -7.11
N ASP A 128 -2.68 4.25 -5.87
CA ASP A 128 -1.45 4.92 -5.40
C ASP A 128 -0.17 4.22 -5.90
N ILE A 129 -0.31 3.10 -6.60
CA ILE A 129 0.78 2.34 -7.24
C ILE A 129 1.47 3.15 -8.38
N GLY A 130 0.79 4.19 -8.87
CA GLY A 130 1.02 4.85 -10.16
C GLY A 130 2.32 5.62 -10.39
N ALA A 131 3.33 5.56 -9.52
CA ALA A 131 4.62 6.24 -9.74
C ALA A 131 5.82 5.32 -10.00
N SER A 132 5.69 3.99 -9.94
CA SER A 132 6.88 3.13 -9.82
C SER A 132 6.95 1.83 -10.64
N SER A 133 5.91 1.44 -11.38
CA SER A 133 5.97 0.26 -12.24
C SER A 133 5.43 0.56 -13.64
N GLU A 134 6.25 0.32 -14.66
CA GLU A 134 6.00 0.62 -16.08
C GLU A 134 4.82 -0.16 -16.72
N ALA A 135 4.17 -1.06 -15.98
CA ALA A 135 3.04 -1.84 -16.48
C ALA A 135 1.75 -1.42 -15.78
N THR A 136 1.03 -0.47 -16.40
CA THR A 136 -0.40 -0.21 -16.21
C THR A 136 -0.80 0.53 -14.92
N SER A 137 -0.81 1.87 -14.98
CA SER A 137 -1.44 2.70 -13.95
C SER A 137 -2.96 2.47 -13.92
N VAL A 138 -3.45 1.81 -12.87
CA VAL A 138 -4.89 1.71 -12.59
C VAL A 138 -5.44 3.12 -12.36
N ARG A 139 -6.52 3.48 -13.07
CA ARG A 139 -7.22 4.77 -12.92
C ARG A 139 -8.63 4.60 -12.38
N GLU A 140 -9.28 3.51 -12.78
CA GLU A 140 -10.65 3.19 -12.45
C GLU A 140 -10.70 1.78 -11.85
N VAL A 141 -11.60 1.59 -10.89
CA VAL A 141 -11.83 0.31 -10.24
C VAL A 141 -13.30 -0.06 -10.36
N LYS A 142 -13.55 -1.23 -10.92
CA LYS A 142 -14.84 -1.90 -10.97
C LYS A 142 -14.86 -2.97 -9.88
N PHE A 143 -16.00 -3.09 -9.21
CA PHE A 143 -16.17 -4.05 -8.12
C PHE A 143 -17.19 -5.13 -8.49
N GLN A 144 -16.90 -6.33 -8.04
CA GLN A 144 -17.78 -7.49 -8.05
C GLN A 144 -17.88 -8.07 -6.65
N ILE A 145 -19.02 -8.69 -6.35
CA ILE A 145 -19.20 -9.52 -5.16
C ILE A 145 -19.66 -10.89 -5.63
N ALA A 146 -18.88 -11.92 -5.32
CA ALA A 146 -19.12 -13.29 -5.77
C ALA A 146 -19.36 -13.37 -7.30
N GLY A 147 -18.63 -12.56 -8.07
CA GLY A 147 -18.73 -12.48 -9.53
C GLY A 147 -19.86 -11.59 -10.08
N GLU A 148 -20.71 -11.00 -9.23
CA GLU A 148 -21.77 -10.07 -9.65
C GLU A 148 -21.29 -8.62 -9.61
N ASP A 149 -21.50 -7.88 -10.70
CA ASP A 149 -21.14 -6.46 -10.79
C ASP A 149 -21.98 -5.60 -9.84
N ILE A 150 -21.32 -4.73 -9.07
CA ILE A 150 -22.00 -3.74 -8.22
C ILE A 150 -21.76 -2.31 -8.72
N GLN A 151 -22.71 -1.43 -8.44
CA GLN A 151 -22.49 0.01 -8.62
C GLN A 151 -21.67 0.58 -7.46
N VAL A 152 -20.83 1.55 -7.77
CA VAL A 152 -20.04 2.31 -6.81
C VAL A 152 -20.70 3.66 -6.60
N ALA A 153 -21.10 3.94 -5.36
CA ALA A 153 -21.62 5.26 -4.99
C ALA A 153 -20.47 6.28 -4.92
N SER A 154 -20.30 7.07 -5.98
CA SER A 154 -19.36 8.19 -6.02
C SER A 154 -19.97 9.45 -5.38
N PRO A 155 -19.31 10.10 -4.41
CA PRO A 155 -19.71 11.40 -3.88
C PRO A 155 -19.85 12.51 -4.93
N VAL A 156 -19.17 12.38 -6.07
CA VAL A 156 -19.11 13.42 -7.11
C VAL A 156 -20.00 13.09 -8.30
N ARG A 157 -20.07 11.81 -8.68
CA ARG A 157 -20.75 11.36 -9.91
C ARG A 157 -22.03 10.55 -9.67
N GLY A 158 -22.36 10.23 -8.42
CA GLY A 158 -23.47 9.32 -8.08
C GLY A 158 -23.09 7.86 -8.33
N ASP A 159 -24.09 7.00 -8.57
CA ASP A 159 -23.86 5.57 -8.80
C ASP A 159 -23.23 5.34 -10.18
N VAL A 160 -22.04 4.74 -10.19
CA VAL A 160 -21.23 4.51 -11.38
C VAL A 160 -20.69 3.08 -11.42
N PRO A 161 -20.49 2.48 -12.61
CA PRO A 161 -20.02 1.09 -12.73
C PRO A 161 -18.54 0.92 -12.35
N SER A 162 -17.79 2.01 -12.29
CA SER A 162 -16.41 2.07 -11.79
C SER A 162 -16.12 3.45 -11.22
N ALA A 163 -15.21 3.50 -10.25
CA ALA A 163 -14.75 4.75 -9.65
C ALA A 163 -13.23 4.85 -9.60
N GLY A 164 -12.73 6.07 -9.71
CA GLY A 164 -11.33 6.43 -9.55
C GLY A 164 -11.11 7.27 -8.28
N VAL A 165 -9.87 7.70 -8.09
CA VAL A 165 -9.48 8.47 -6.89
C VAL A 165 -10.12 9.85 -6.80
N CYS A 166 -10.46 10.46 -7.93
CA CYS A 166 -11.09 11.76 -7.97
C CYS A 166 -12.52 11.73 -7.42
N ASP A 167 -13.21 10.57 -7.52
CA ASP A 167 -14.53 10.37 -6.92
C ASP A 167 -14.49 10.49 -5.40
N PHE A 168 -13.39 10.05 -4.78
CA PHE A 168 -13.27 9.92 -3.34
C PHE A 168 -12.30 10.91 -2.70
N LYS A 169 -11.73 11.86 -3.46
CA LYS A 169 -10.77 12.86 -2.95
C LYS A 169 -11.26 13.58 -1.70
N GLY A 170 -12.55 13.89 -1.63
CA GLY A 170 -13.17 14.55 -0.46
C GLY A 170 -13.20 13.71 0.82
N LEU A 171 -12.90 12.41 0.74
CA LEU A 171 -12.82 11.51 1.89
C LEU A 171 -11.43 11.44 2.51
N LEU A 172 -10.39 11.96 1.85
CA LEU A 172 -9.05 12.04 2.43
C LEU A 172 -9.00 13.09 3.53
N ALA A 173 -8.29 12.77 4.62
CA ALA A 173 -8.04 13.68 5.72
C ALA A 173 -7.31 14.94 5.23
N THR A 174 -7.48 16.04 5.94
CA THR A 174 -6.65 17.25 5.81
C THR A 174 -5.47 17.19 6.78
N LYS A 175 -4.48 18.04 6.53
CA LYS A 175 -3.34 18.21 7.43
C LYS A 175 -3.77 18.62 8.84
N ASP A 176 -4.75 19.51 8.95
CA ASP A 176 -5.30 19.95 10.24
C ASP A 176 -5.93 18.77 10.99
N GLN A 177 -6.69 17.92 10.30
CA GLN A 177 -7.27 16.71 10.91
C GLN A 177 -6.20 15.74 11.44
N LEU A 178 -5.08 15.56 10.72
CA LEU A 178 -3.97 14.75 11.21
C LEU A 178 -3.22 15.41 12.38
N THR A 179 -3.15 16.73 12.40
CA THR A 179 -2.48 17.48 13.46
C THR A 179 -3.25 17.40 14.77
N ASP A 180 -4.59 17.43 14.68
CA ASP A 180 -5.51 17.37 15.81
C ASP A 180 -5.80 15.93 16.28
N ALA A 181 -5.48 14.92 15.46
CA ALA A 181 -5.70 13.52 15.79
C ALA A 181 -4.81 13.06 16.96
N THR A 182 -5.32 12.11 17.74
CA THR A 182 -4.57 11.49 18.85
C THR A 182 -3.59 10.45 18.31
N ILE A 183 -2.49 10.92 17.71
CA ILE A 183 -1.39 10.07 17.22
C ILE A 183 -0.31 9.99 18.33
N PRO A 184 0.09 8.78 18.76
CA PRO A 184 0.90 8.58 19.97
C PRO A 184 2.29 9.19 19.89
N ASP A 185 2.88 9.27 18.70
CA ASP A 185 4.25 9.73 18.50
C ASP A 185 4.37 10.79 17.39
N ASP A 186 5.25 11.76 17.60
CA ASP A 186 5.43 12.89 16.68
C ASP A 186 6.10 12.48 15.36
N GLU A 187 6.94 11.44 15.38
CA GLU A 187 7.62 10.93 14.17
C GLU A 187 6.61 10.30 13.21
N THR A 188 5.76 9.38 13.68
CA THR A 188 4.69 8.77 12.88
C THR A 188 3.68 9.83 12.46
N ARG A 189 3.35 10.80 13.31
CA ARG A 189 2.49 11.92 12.89
C ARG A 189 3.09 12.65 11.70
N GLN A 190 4.38 12.97 11.74
CA GLN A 190 5.04 13.66 10.64
C GLN A 190 5.09 12.77 9.39
N GLU A 191 5.39 11.47 9.52
CA GLU A 191 5.38 10.53 8.39
C GLU A 191 3.99 10.45 7.71
N LEU A 192 2.91 10.41 8.50
CA LEU A 192 1.54 10.40 7.98
C LEU A 192 1.18 11.73 7.31
N ILE A 193 1.61 12.86 7.87
CA ILE A 193 1.42 14.19 7.27
C ILE A 193 2.14 14.29 5.94
N ASP A 194 3.40 13.83 5.86
CA ASP A 194 4.19 13.86 4.64
C ASP A 194 3.55 12.97 3.56
N ALA A 195 3.15 11.74 3.91
CA ALA A 195 2.46 10.83 3.00
C ALA A 195 1.12 11.41 2.51
N LEU A 196 0.37 12.09 3.39
CA LEU A 196 -0.88 12.75 3.03
C LEU A 196 -0.65 13.95 2.11
N ASP A 197 0.30 14.83 2.41
CA ASP A 197 0.61 16.02 1.63
C ASP A 197 1.09 15.63 0.22
N ASP A 198 1.95 14.61 0.11
CA ASP A 198 2.38 14.03 -1.16
C ASP A 198 1.20 13.51 -1.98
N ARG A 199 0.31 12.75 -1.33
CA ARG A 199 -0.87 12.20 -1.98
C ARG A 199 -1.81 13.30 -2.47
N ARG A 200 -2.14 14.28 -1.62
CA ARG A 200 -3.05 15.38 -1.97
C ARG A 200 -2.47 16.20 -3.13
N THR A 201 -1.18 16.48 -3.10
CA THR A 201 -0.47 17.17 -4.19
C THR A 201 -0.56 16.38 -5.50
N SER A 202 -0.40 15.06 -5.46
CA SER A 202 -0.57 14.19 -6.64
C SER A 202 -2.00 14.27 -7.18
N LEU A 203 -3.00 14.19 -6.29
CA LEU A 203 -4.41 14.28 -6.67
C LEU A 203 -4.82 15.64 -7.21
N ASP A 204 -4.22 16.74 -6.76
CA ASP A 204 -4.45 18.05 -7.35
C ASP A 204 -3.99 18.11 -8.81
N ARG A 205 -2.91 17.43 -9.17
CA ARG A 205 -2.45 17.33 -10.56
C ARG A 205 -3.36 16.44 -11.42
N ILE A 206 -3.86 15.34 -10.84
CA ILE A 206 -4.66 14.33 -11.55
C ILE A 206 -6.12 14.78 -11.71
N CYS A 207 -6.71 15.36 -10.66
CA CYS A 207 -8.12 15.72 -10.58
C CYS A 207 -8.40 17.22 -10.80
N GLY A 208 -7.37 18.08 -10.80
CA GLY A 208 -7.51 19.53 -10.92
C GLY A 208 -7.71 20.05 -12.35
N LYS A 209 -8.28 19.23 -13.25
CA LYS A 209 -8.66 19.63 -14.60
C LYS A 209 -10.15 19.45 -14.82
#